data_AF-A0A9W8N2B9-F1
#
_entry.id   AF-A0A9W8N2B9-F1
#
_cell.length_a   1.000
_cell.length_b   1.000
_cell.length_c   1.000
_cell.angle_alpha   90.00
_cell.angle_beta   90.00
_cell.angle_gamma   90.00
#
_symmetry.space_group_name_H-M   'P 1'
#
loop_
_entity.id
_entity.type
_entity.pdbx_description
1 polymer ?
#
loop_
_entity_poly.entity_id
_entity_poly.type
_entity_poly.pdbx_seq_one_letter_code
_entity_poly.pdbx_strand_id
1 'polypeptide(L)'
;MVADPFPIDQYYVENPSELFDDSIDDLIVDTDNELILEAHLQCAGYEIPLTVADEKWFGTSMLGICEGKLQKDMEGWYYTHPKYLPFPSRHVSIRGAQEDAYMVVEVRHHEQDAYMLEEVEFSRALFELYEGAVFLHQGESFIVKEVSHESKVAKVQRADVNYITSPRDVTLIEPLQTYRVSSTNNHLAEYGRVNVSVKVFDMPGFYKLRTGVVLDAVELMTPPWERQTAGFWIDLPPAISEQLKEETIDRAAAIHAAEHAFLNQFALSEDVKTDCRIAKEEDAISESKKRPPRHDRGRCGKSLRPRQVLGQPLKVGSN
;
A
#
# COMPACT_ATOMS: atom_id res chain seq x y z
N MET A 1 0.72 30.21 1.87
CA MET A 1 0.75 28.88 2.49
C MET A 1 -0.12 28.94 3.73
N VAL A 2 -1.06 28.03 3.88
CA VAL A 2 -1.85 27.88 5.11
C VAL A 2 -1.38 26.56 5.70
N ALA A 3 -0.74 26.61 6.86
CA ALA A 3 -0.17 25.45 7.52
C ALA A 3 -1.26 24.65 8.23
N ASP A 4 -1.22 23.33 8.06
CA ASP A 4 -2.06 22.38 8.77
C ASP A 4 -1.43 21.99 10.12
N PRO A 5 -2.17 21.32 11.02
CA PRO A 5 -1.65 20.93 12.34
C PRO A 5 -0.62 19.79 12.31
N PHE A 6 -0.12 19.40 11.13
CA PHE A 6 0.85 18.32 10.99
C PHE A 6 2.26 18.75 11.46
N PRO A 7 3.06 17.84 12.04
CA PRO A 7 4.38 18.19 12.59
C PRO A 7 5.33 18.87 11.58
N ILE A 8 5.31 18.44 10.31
CA ILE A 8 6.16 19.01 9.26
C ILE A 8 5.78 20.46 8.92
N ASP A 9 4.47 20.74 8.82
CA ASP A 9 3.95 22.09 8.61
C ASP A 9 4.33 23.01 9.77
N GLN A 10 4.17 22.56 11.01
CA GLN A 10 4.53 23.34 12.19
C GLN A 10 6.03 23.61 12.25
N TYR A 11 6.85 22.62 11.86
CA TYR A 11 8.30 22.79 11.77
C TYR A 11 8.69 23.89 10.79
N TYR A 12 8.12 23.94 9.58
CA TYR A 12 8.43 25.01 8.62
C TYR A 12 7.82 26.37 8.97
N VAL A 13 6.73 26.41 9.76
CA VAL A 13 6.24 27.67 10.35
C VAL A 13 7.26 28.24 11.34
N GLU A 14 7.92 27.37 12.13
CA GLU A 14 8.95 27.76 13.09
C GLU A 14 10.31 28.02 12.42
N ASN A 15 10.60 27.37 11.29
CA ASN A 15 11.88 27.43 10.56
C ASN A 15 11.66 27.85 9.09
N PRO A 16 11.12 29.05 8.82
CA PRO A 16 10.75 29.44 7.46
C PRO A 16 11.96 29.58 6.52
N SER A 17 13.15 29.89 7.04
CA SER A 17 14.36 30.00 6.22
C SER A 17 14.70 28.68 5.53
N GLU A 18 14.49 27.53 6.17
CA GLU A 18 14.77 26.22 5.56
C GLU A 18 13.86 25.97 4.34
N LEU A 19 12.65 26.50 4.33
CA LEU A 19 11.78 26.36 3.16
C LEU A 19 12.17 27.26 1.99
N PHE A 20 12.69 28.45 2.27
CA PHE A 20 12.96 29.47 1.24
C PHE A 20 14.41 29.52 0.77
N ASP A 21 15.34 29.14 1.64
CA ASP A 21 16.77 29.29 1.42
C ASP A 21 17.45 27.95 1.05
N ASP A 22 16.85 26.81 1.39
CA ASP A 22 17.41 25.50 1.01
C ASP A 22 17.24 25.22 -0.49
N SER A 23 18.19 24.49 -1.05
CA SER A 23 18.11 24.01 -2.43
C SER A 23 17.05 22.92 -2.55
N ILE A 24 16.29 22.94 -3.64
CA ILE A 24 15.37 21.86 -4.00
C ILE A 24 16.19 20.58 -4.21
N ASP A 25 15.63 19.45 -3.76
CA ASP A 25 16.23 18.14 -3.98
C ASP A 25 16.45 17.86 -5.48
N ASP A 26 17.51 17.10 -5.77
CA ASP A 26 17.82 16.68 -7.13
C ASP A 26 16.76 15.71 -7.65
N LEU A 27 16.36 15.88 -8.91
CA LEU A 27 15.52 14.90 -9.60
C LEU A 27 16.37 13.66 -9.92
N ILE A 28 16.05 12.54 -9.27
CA ILE A 28 16.75 11.27 -9.48
C ILE A 28 15.89 10.38 -10.38
N VAL A 29 16.49 9.91 -11.48
CA VAL A 29 15.86 8.97 -12.42
C VAL A 29 16.80 7.80 -12.62
N ASP A 30 16.34 6.59 -12.30
CA ASP A 30 17.08 5.36 -12.57
C ASP A 30 16.78 4.87 -13.99
N THR A 31 17.68 5.17 -14.93
CA THR A 31 17.60 4.71 -16.31
C THR A 31 18.11 3.29 -16.52
N ASP A 32 18.79 2.72 -15.52
CA ASP A 32 19.44 1.40 -15.60
C ASP A 32 18.58 0.28 -15.01
N ASN A 33 17.36 0.61 -14.55
CA ASN A 33 16.39 -0.36 -14.08
C ASN A 33 16.07 -1.40 -15.16
N GLU A 34 16.53 -2.64 -14.96
CA GLU A 34 16.42 -3.71 -15.97
C GLU A 34 14.98 -4.01 -16.40
N LEU A 35 13.99 -3.88 -15.50
CA LEU A 35 12.59 -4.16 -15.82
C LEU A 35 12.01 -3.09 -16.76
N ILE A 36 12.30 -1.83 -16.47
CA ILE A 36 11.89 -0.70 -17.31
C ILE A 36 12.62 -0.79 -18.65
N LEU A 37 13.94 -1.03 -18.63
CA LEU A 37 14.75 -1.16 -19.82
C LEU A 37 14.30 -2.31 -20.72
N GLU A 38 14.01 -3.50 -20.16
CA GLU A 38 13.45 -4.64 -20.91
C GLU A 38 12.14 -4.24 -21.62
N ALA A 39 11.21 -3.63 -20.89
CA ALA A 39 9.92 -3.19 -21.43
C ALA A 39 10.09 -2.23 -22.62
N HIS A 40 11.01 -1.27 -22.50
CA HIS A 40 11.31 -0.33 -23.59
C HIS A 40 12.06 -0.97 -24.75
N LEU A 41 12.97 -1.91 -24.51
CA LEU A 41 13.66 -2.65 -25.58
C LEU A 41 12.69 -3.52 -26.39
N GLN A 42 11.68 -4.13 -25.73
CA GLN A 42 10.61 -4.86 -26.42
C GLN A 42 9.78 -3.93 -27.32
N CYS A 43 9.56 -2.67 -26.94
CA CYS A 43 8.89 -1.70 -27.80
C CYS A 43 9.80 -1.24 -28.95
N ALA A 44 11.05 -0.90 -28.63
CA ALA A 44 12.02 -0.42 -29.61
C ALA A 44 12.27 -1.48 -30.70
N GLY A 45 12.51 -2.74 -30.32
CA GLY A 45 12.70 -3.86 -31.26
C GLY A 45 11.49 -4.21 -32.13
N TYR A 46 10.30 -3.65 -31.83
CA TYR A 46 9.10 -3.79 -32.66
C TYR A 46 9.04 -2.69 -33.71
N GLU A 47 9.42 -1.48 -33.33
CA GLU A 47 9.48 -0.33 -34.21
C GLU A 47 10.62 -0.46 -35.22
N ILE A 48 11.82 -0.75 -34.73
CA ILE A 48 13.04 -0.91 -35.51
C ILE A 48 13.90 -2.01 -34.87
N PRO A 49 14.36 -3.02 -35.63
CA PRO A 49 15.21 -4.06 -35.08
C PRO A 49 16.51 -3.48 -34.49
N LEU A 50 16.87 -3.96 -33.31
CA LEU A 50 17.98 -3.44 -32.53
C LEU A 50 19.30 -4.14 -32.87
N THR A 51 20.39 -3.40 -32.75
CA THR A 51 21.76 -3.89 -32.96
C THR A 51 22.63 -3.55 -31.75
N VAL A 52 23.83 -4.14 -31.71
CA VAL A 52 24.84 -3.83 -30.68
C VAL A 52 25.22 -2.34 -30.68
N ALA A 53 25.08 -1.64 -31.82
CA ALA A 53 25.40 -0.21 -31.92
C ALA A 53 24.40 0.70 -31.17
N ASP A 54 23.23 0.18 -30.79
CA ASP A 54 22.20 0.91 -30.09
C ASP A 54 22.45 0.99 -28.57
N GLU A 55 23.47 0.30 -28.06
CA GLU A 55 23.94 0.40 -26.65
C GLU A 55 24.17 1.86 -26.22
N LYS A 56 24.56 2.73 -27.16
CA LYS A 56 24.73 4.17 -26.92
C LYS A 56 23.46 4.90 -26.43
N TRP A 57 22.29 4.33 -26.68
CA TRP A 57 20.99 4.89 -26.28
C TRP A 57 20.41 4.21 -25.04
N PHE A 58 20.67 2.90 -24.88
CA PHE A 58 20.02 2.04 -23.89
C PHE A 58 20.95 1.62 -22.74
N GLY A 59 22.21 2.03 -22.76
CA GLY A 59 23.18 1.72 -21.73
C GLY A 59 23.76 0.30 -21.85
N THR A 60 24.73 0.02 -20.98
CA THR A 60 25.55 -1.21 -21.02
C THR A 60 24.75 -2.48 -20.72
N SER A 61 23.65 -2.37 -19.98
CA SER A 61 22.77 -3.49 -19.64
C SER A 61 21.96 -4.00 -20.84
N MET A 62 21.85 -3.23 -21.93
CA MET A 62 21.04 -3.56 -23.11
C MET A 62 21.34 -4.96 -23.65
N LEU A 63 22.62 -5.30 -23.87
CA LEU A 63 23.00 -6.53 -24.54
C LEU A 63 22.57 -7.77 -23.76
N GLY A 64 22.78 -7.76 -22.43
CA GLY A 64 22.38 -8.87 -21.57
C GLY A 64 20.87 -9.10 -21.60
N ILE A 65 20.10 -8.01 -21.62
CA ILE A 65 18.63 -8.07 -21.72
C ILE A 65 18.20 -8.58 -23.10
N CYS A 66 18.76 -8.04 -24.18
CA CYS A 66 18.43 -8.44 -25.54
C CYS A 66 18.71 -9.93 -25.80
N GLU A 67 19.84 -10.45 -25.32
CA GLU A 67 20.19 -11.87 -25.47
C GLU A 67 19.28 -12.81 -24.67
N GLY A 68 18.81 -12.38 -23.50
CA GLY A 68 17.95 -13.20 -22.64
C GLY A 68 16.46 -13.08 -22.90
N LYS A 69 15.99 -11.94 -23.42
CA LYS A 69 14.56 -11.55 -23.41
C LYS A 69 13.98 -11.24 -24.78
N LEU A 70 14.80 -10.84 -25.76
CA LEU A 70 14.36 -10.54 -27.12
C LEU A 70 14.65 -11.71 -28.07
N GLN A 71 14.07 -11.66 -29.27
CA GLN A 71 14.31 -12.65 -30.31
C GLN A 71 15.44 -12.18 -31.23
N LYS A 72 16.50 -12.99 -31.36
CA LYS A 72 17.62 -12.71 -32.27
C LYS A 72 17.44 -13.42 -33.61
N ASP A 73 17.69 -12.73 -34.72
CA ASP A 73 17.71 -13.34 -36.05
C ASP A 73 19.10 -13.90 -36.43
N MET A 74 19.22 -14.41 -37.66
CA MET A 74 20.47 -14.98 -38.18
C MET A 74 21.53 -13.91 -38.48
N GLU A 75 21.14 -12.65 -38.71
CA GLU A 75 22.03 -11.52 -38.98
C GLU A 75 22.48 -10.82 -37.68
N GLY A 76 21.93 -11.26 -36.54
CA GLY A 76 22.29 -10.80 -35.21
C GLY A 76 21.46 -9.62 -34.72
N TRP A 77 20.35 -9.31 -35.37
CA TRP A 77 19.44 -8.24 -35.00
C TRP A 77 18.43 -8.74 -33.97
N TYR A 78 18.05 -7.87 -33.05
CA TYR A 78 17.12 -8.19 -31.97
C TYR A 78 15.76 -7.58 -32.25
N TYR A 79 14.73 -8.43 -32.14
CA TYR A 79 13.33 -8.10 -32.35
C TYR A 79 12.56 -8.38 -31.07
N THR A 80 11.39 -7.76 -30.97
CA THR A 80 10.42 -8.03 -29.91
C THR A 80 10.11 -9.52 -29.82
N HIS A 81 10.10 -10.03 -28.60
CA HIS A 81 9.74 -11.40 -28.35
C HIS A 81 8.25 -11.64 -28.73
N PRO A 82 7.90 -12.75 -29.41
CA PRO A 82 6.55 -12.99 -29.92
C PRO A 82 5.42 -12.90 -28.87
N LYS A 83 5.75 -13.12 -27.59
CA LYS A 83 4.84 -12.97 -26.45
C LYS A 83 4.21 -11.57 -26.33
N TYR A 84 4.91 -10.52 -26.76
CA TYR A 84 4.45 -9.13 -26.64
C TYR A 84 3.81 -8.59 -27.93
N LEU A 85 3.76 -9.41 -28.99
CA LEU A 85 3.10 -9.05 -30.24
C LEU A 85 1.58 -9.19 -30.13
N PRO A 86 0.79 -8.42 -30.91
CA PRO A 86 1.23 -7.47 -31.93
C PRO A 86 1.50 -6.04 -31.43
N PHE A 87 1.25 -5.74 -30.15
CA PHE A 87 1.34 -4.38 -29.60
C PHE A 87 2.13 -4.36 -28.28
N PRO A 88 3.47 -4.38 -28.30
CA PRO A 88 4.27 -4.42 -27.08
C PRO A 88 4.03 -3.20 -26.17
N SER A 89 3.75 -2.05 -26.76
CA SER A 89 3.41 -0.82 -26.02
C SER A 89 2.19 -0.94 -25.12
N ARG A 90 1.26 -1.88 -25.38
CA ARG A 90 0.12 -2.14 -24.49
C ARG A 90 0.51 -2.83 -23.19
N HIS A 91 1.70 -3.41 -23.14
CA HIS A 91 2.24 -4.09 -21.96
C HIS A 91 3.12 -3.19 -21.10
N VAL A 92 3.34 -1.94 -21.52
CA VAL A 92 4.23 -0.98 -20.84
C VAL A 92 3.41 0.21 -20.36
N SER A 93 3.31 0.40 -19.05
CA SER A 93 2.78 1.64 -18.48
C SER A 93 3.94 2.61 -18.24
N ILE A 94 3.77 3.86 -18.68
CA ILE A 94 4.74 4.95 -18.43
C ILE A 94 4.51 5.59 -17.05
N ARG A 95 3.30 5.45 -16.51
CA ARG A 95 2.90 6.02 -15.21
C ARG A 95 2.41 4.91 -14.29
N GLY A 96 3.01 4.81 -13.12
CA GLY A 96 2.76 3.75 -12.15
C GLY A 96 3.45 2.43 -12.51
N ALA A 97 3.79 1.66 -11.47
CA ALA A 97 3.91 0.21 -11.63
C ALA A 97 2.62 -0.28 -12.31
N GLN A 98 2.68 -1.35 -13.11
CA GLN A 98 1.55 -1.93 -13.84
C GLN A 98 0.43 -2.34 -12.87
N GLU A 99 -0.37 -1.37 -12.43
CA GLU A 99 -1.51 -1.56 -11.54
C GLU A 99 -2.74 -1.70 -12.41
N ASP A 100 -3.54 -2.69 -12.05
CA ASP A 100 -4.89 -2.78 -12.55
C ASP A 100 -5.67 -1.51 -12.18
N ALA A 101 -6.67 -1.14 -12.98
CA ALA A 101 -7.54 -0.02 -12.66
C ALA A 101 -8.99 -0.48 -12.53
N TYR A 102 -9.75 0.19 -11.66
CA TYR A 102 -11.18 0.07 -11.55
C TYR A 102 -11.86 1.08 -12.46
N MET A 103 -12.80 0.61 -13.27
CA MET A 103 -13.69 1.48 -14.02
C MET A 103 -14.83 1.93 -13.11
N VAL A 104 -14.95 3.24 -12.92
CA VAL A 104 -16.07 3.85 -12.19
C VAL A 104 -17.15 4.21 -13.18
N VAL A 105 -18.34 3.64 -13.01
CA VAL A 105 -19.45 3.77 -13.95
C VAL A 105 -20.68 4.33 -13.24
N GLU A 106 -21.19 5.44 -13.74
CA GLU A 106 -22.46 6.03 -13.27
C GLU A 106 -23.65 5.20 -13.77
N VAL A 107 -24.50 4.77 -12.85
CA VAL A 107 -25.80 4.13 -13.15
C VAL A 107 -26.91 5.15 -12.98
N ARG A 108 -27.54 5.55 -14.09
CA ARG A 108 -28.66 6.49 -14.10
C ARG A 108 -29.98 5.74 -14.00
N HIS A 109 -30.93 6.29 -13.24
CA HIS A 109 -32.22 5.62 -12.95
C HIS A 109 -33.12 5.41 -14.17
N HIS A 110 -32.90 6.13 -15.28
CA HIS A 110 -33.85 6.21 -16.39
C HIS A 110 -33.30 5.83 -17.76
N GLU A 111 -32.00 5.57 -17.88
CA GLU A 111 -31.34 5.19 -19.13
C GLU A 111 -30.59 3.88 -18.88
N GLN A 112 -30.67 2.94 -19.82
CA GLN A 112 -29.79 1.75 -19.83
C GLN A 112 -28.33 2.12 -20.14
N ASP A 113 -28.05 3.41 -20.30
CA ASP A 113 -26.74 3.94 -20.62
C ASP A 113 -25.93 4.12 -19.33
N ALA A 114 -24.92 3.27 -19.20
CA ALA A 114 -23.92 3.35 -18.16
C ALA A 114 -22.79 4.27 -18.67
N TYR A 115 -22.48 5.34 -17.92
CA TYR A 115 -21.46 6.31 -18.31
C TYR A 115 -20.17 6.08 -17.51
N MET A 116 -19.05 5.84 -18.18
CA MET A 116 -17.74 5.75 -17.54
C MET A 116 -17.32 7.15 -17.06
N LEU A 117 -17.10 7.30 -15.76
CA LEU A 117 -16.64 8.56 -15.16
C LEU A 117 -15.11 8.66 -15.16
N GLU A 118 -14.44 7.65 -14.61
CA GLU A 118 -12.99 7.66 -14.35
C GLU A 118 -12.45 6.23 -14.24
N GLU A 119 -11.15 6.08 -14.48
CA GLU A 119 -10.37 4.91 -14.11
C GLU A 119 -9.57 5.22 -12.85
N VAL A 120 -9.80 4.44 -11.79
CA VAL A 120 -9.12 4.61 -10.50
C VAL A 120 -8.14 3.46 -10.31
N GLU A 121 -6.88 3.77 -10.02
CA GLU A 121 -5.84 2.78 -9.76
C GLU A 121 -6.24 1.82 -8.64
N PHE A 122 -5.84 0.56 -8.76
CA PHE A 122 -6.20 -0.49 -7.79
C PHE A 122 -5.87 -0.07 -6.34
N SER A 123 -4.69 0.53 -6.13
CA SER A 123 -4.24 0.98 -4.81
C SER A 123 -5.13 2.05 -4.17
N ARG A 124 -5.78 2.90 -4.97
CA ARG A 124 -6.75 3.91 -4.50
C ARG A 124 -8.15 3.35 -4.35
N ALA A 125 -8.55 2.45 -5.25
CA ALA A 125 -9.89 1.89 -5.29
C ALA A 125 -10.31 1.25 -3.95
N LEU A 126 -9.37 0.66 -3.20
CA LEU A 126 -9.69 0.08 -1.89
C LEU A 126 -10.19 1.11 -0.87
N PHE A 127 -9.68 2.34 -0.94
CA PHE A 127 -9.97 3.39 0.04
C PHE A 127 -11.08 4.36 -0.42
N GLU A 128 -11.44 4.31 -1.70
CA GLU A 128 -12.41 5.22 -2.31
C GLU A 128 -13.65 4.48 -2.85
N LEU A 129 -13.50 3.21 -3.26
CA LEU A 129 -14.51 2.41 -3.93
C LEU A 129 -14.89 1.19 -3.06
N TYR A 130 -15.66 1.45 -2.01
CA TYR A 130 -16.36 0.42 -1.23
C TYR A 130 -17.85 0.73 -1.19
N GLU A 131 -18.68 -0.29 -0.98
CA GLU A 131 -20.14 -0.11 -0.96
C GLU A 131 -20.56 0.90 0.11
N GLY A 132 -21.32 1.92 -0.29
CA GLY A 132 -21.73 3.03 0.57
C GLY A 132 -20.72 4.18 0.70
N ALA A 133 -19.52 4.07 0.10
CA ALA A 133 -18.57 5.17 0.02
C ALA A 133 -19.15 6.36 -0.74
N VAL A 134 -18.73 7.56 -0.33
CA VAL A 134 -18.92 8.79 -1.09
C VAL A 134 -17.69 8.95 -1.99
N PHE A 135 -17.89 8.72 -3.28
CA PHE A 135 -16.92 8.99 -4.33
C PHE A 135 -17.12 10.41 -4.84
N LEU A 136 -16.06 11.21 -4.84
CA LEU A 136 -16.08 12.58 -5.33
C LEU A 136 -15.43 12.64 -6.70
N HIS A 137 -16.17 13.11 -7.71
CA HIS A 137 -15.64 13.29 -9.05
C HIS A 137 -15.96 14.71 -9.53
N GLN A 138 -14.92 15.51 -9.76
CA GLN A 138 -15.02 16.91 -10.20
C GLN A 138 -15.95 17.79 -9.33
N GLY A 139 -15.99 17.52 -8.02
CA GLY A 139 -16.84 18.23 -7.06
C GLY A 139 -18.29 17.75 -6.99
N GLU A 140 -18.67 16.77 -7.82
CA GLU A 140 -19.95 16.07 -7.69
C GLU A 140 -19.80 14.83 -6.81
N SER A 141 -20.79 14.61 -5.95
CA SER A 141 -20.83 13.47 -5.03
C SER A 141 -21.60 12.30 -5.63
N PHE A 142 -21.03 11.11 -5.49
CA PHE A 142 -21.62 9.85 -5.89
C PHE A 142 -21.56 8.87 -4.72
N ILE A 143 -22.59 8.04 -4.57
CA ILE A 143 -22.56 6.90 -3.65
C ILE A 143 -22.22 5.65 -4.45
N VAL A 144 -21.19 4.94 -4.01
CA VAL A 144 -20.84 3.62 -4.54
C VAL A 144 -21.93 2.62 -4.13
N LYS A 145 -22.55 1.98 -5.13
CA LYS A 145 -23.64 1.03 -4.94
C LYS A 145 -23.18 -0.42 -4.92
N GLU A 146 -22.23 -0.74 -5.77
CA GLU A 146 -21.73 -2.10 -5.98
C GLU A 146 -20.29 -2.00 -6.49
N VAL A 147 -19.42 -2.87 -5.98
CA VAL A 147 -18.03 -2.98 -6.45
C VAL A 147 -17.74 -4.44 -6.79
N SER A 148 -17.39 -4.69 -8.04
CA SER A 148 -16.96 -6.01 -8.49
C SER A 148 -15.44 -6.01 -8.60
N HIS A 149 -14.77 -6.65 -7.65
CA HIS A 149 -13.30 -6.81 -7.66
C HIS A 149 -12.81 -7.74 -8.79
N GLU A 150 -13.64 -8.69 -9.24
CA GLU A 150 -13.30 -9.60 -10.35
C GLU A 150 -13.31 -8.87 -11.70
N SER A 151 -14.37 -8.10 -11.97
CA SER A 151 -14.47 -7.32 -13.21
C SER A 151 -13.79 -5.95 -13.14
N LYS A 152 -13.37 -5.53 -11.94
CA LYS A 152 -12.80 -4.20 -11.65
C LYS A 152 -13.75 -3.08 -12.05
N VAL A 153 -15.03 -3.21 -11.72
CA VAL A 153 -16.05 -2.20 -12.02
C VAL A 153 -16.72 -1.75 -10.73
N ALA A 154 -16.74 -0.44 -10.49
CA ALA A 154 -17.50 0.17 -9.41
C ALA A 154 -18.70 0.92 -10.01
N LYS A 155 -19.91 0.52 -9.61
CA LYS A 155 -21.15 1.19 -10.00
C LYS A 155 -21.47 2.27 -8.98
N VAL A 156 -21.59 3.50 -9.46
CA VAL A 156 -21.87 4.66 -8.62
C VAL A 156 -23.16 5.33 -9.04
N GLN A 157 -23.80 5.99 -8.10
CA GLN A 157 -25.01 6.75 -8.33
C GLN A 157 -24.84 8.14 -7.76
N ARG A 158 -25.13 9.16 -8.57
CA ARG A 158 -25.11 10.56 -8.13
C ARG A 158 -26.02 10.75 -6.91
N ALA A 159 -25.50 11.42 -5.90
CA ALA A 159 -26.22 11.68 -4.66
C ALA A 159 -25.81 13.04 -4.07
N ASP A 160 -26.79 13.83 -3.65
CA ASP A 160 -26.55 15.06 -2.92
C ASP A 160 -26.37 14.74 -1.43
N VAL A 161 -25.10 14.62 -1.01
CA VAL A 161 -24.71 14.30 0.36
C VAL A 161 -23.78 15.38 0.91
N ASN A 162 -23.90 15.66 2.20
CA ASN A 162 -23.12 16.68 2.91
C ASN A 162 -22.07 16.08 3.87
N TYR A 163 -21.60 14.87 3.56
CA TYR A 163 -20.59 14.14 4.33
C TYR A 163 -19.63 13.42 3.37
N ILE A 164 -18.42 13.12 3.86
CA ILE A 164 -17.45 12.24 3.20
C ILE A 164 -17.37 10.92 3.96
N THR A 165 -16.78 9.91 3.35
CA THR A 165 -16.56 8.61 4.00
C THR A 165 -15.08 8.33 4.14
N SER A 166 -14.68 7.80 5.29
CA SER A 166 -13.31 7.33 5.53
C SER A 166 -13.37 5.87 5.97
N PRO A 167 -12.75 4.94 5.22
CA PRO A 167 -12.65 3.57 5.66
C PRO A 167 -11.76 3.49 6.90
N ARG A 168 -11.94 2.42 7.66
CA ARG A 168 -11.04 2.02 8.73
C ARG A 168 -10.38 0.72 8.30
N ASP A 169 -9.12 0.78 7.96
CA ASP A 169 -8.35 -0.35 7.46
C ASP A 169 -7.19 -0.71 8.39
N VAL A 170 -6.62 -1.89 8.13
CA VAL A 170 -5.36 -2.35 8.67
C VAL A 170 -4.56 -2.98 7.55
N THR A 171 -3.30 -2.60 7.44
CA THR A 171 -2.33 -3.25 6.54
C THR A 171 -1.56 -4.28 7.34
N LEU A 172 -1.44 -5.49 6.81
CA LEU A 172 -0.73 -6.62 7.38
C LEU A 172 0.34 -7.05 6.38
N ILE A 173 1.59 -7.09 6.81
CA ILE A 173 2.70 -7.54 5.97
C ILE A 173 3.26 -8.84 6.54
N GLU A 174 3.20 -9.90 5.74
CA GLU A 174 3.67 -11.23 6.12
C GLU A 174 4.80 -11.69 5.18
N PRO A 175 6.01 -11.94 5.70
CA PRO A 175 7.07 -12.56 4.93
C PRO A 175 6.67 -13.97 4.47
N LEU A 176 6.72 -14.22 3.16
CA LEU A 176 6.41 -15.53 2.58
C LEU A 176 7.67 -16.35 2.29
N GLN A 177 8.72 -15.69 1.79
CA GLN A 177 9.95 -16.36 1.38
C GLN A 177 11.13 -15.41 1.46
N THR A 178 12.19 -15.80 2.17
CA THR A 178 13.44 -15.05 2.21
C THR A 178 14.34 -15.42 1.03
N TYR A 179 14.82 -14.42 0.29
CA TYR A 179 15.76 -14.56 -0.82
C TYR A 179 17.20 -14.28 -0.42
N ARG A 180 17.40 -13.28 0.44
CA ARG A 180 18.72 -12.88 0.95
C ARG A 180 18.63 -12.56 2.42
N VAL A 181 19.68 -12.94 3.15
CA VAL A 181 19.86 -12.63 4.56
C VAL A 181 21.22 -11.97 4.71
N SER A 182 21.26 -10.85 5.42
CA SER A 182 22.48 -10.19 5.83
C SER A 182 22.48 -10.06 7.35
N SER A 183 23.63 -10.31 7.97
CA SER A 183 23.84 -10.14 9.40
C SER A 183 25.03 -9.22 9.61
N THR A 184 24.82 -8.12 10.33
CA THR A 184 25.88 -7.18 10.71
C THR A 184 25.70 -6.80 12.17
N ASN A 185 26.74 -6.96 13.00
CA ASN A 185 26.72 -6.59 14.42
C ASN A 185 25.52 -7.17 15.20
N ASN A 186 25.14 -8.44 14.96
CA ASN A 186 23.95 -9.10 15.54
C ASN A 186 22.58 -8.51 15.13
N HIS A 187 22.53 -7.69 14.07
CA HIS A 187 21.29 -7.24 13.45
C HIS A 187 21.03 -8.09 12.22
N LEU A 188 19.81 -8.58 12.10
CA LEU A 188 19.37 -9.38 10.96
C LEU A 188 18.58 -8.48 10.01
N ALA A 189 18.99 -8.47 8.76
CA ALA A 189 18.29 -7.80 7.68
C ALA A 189 17.98 -8.83 6.59
N GLU A 190 16.72 -8.90 6.20
CA GLU A 190 16.22 -9.90 5.27
C GLU A 190 15.53 -9.24 4.08
N TYR A 191 15.68 -9.84 2.92
CA TYR A 191 15.00 -9.45 1.70
C TYR A 191 14.33 -10.65 1.07
N GLY A 192 13.09 -10.49 0.66
CA GLY A 192 12.28 -11.61 0.22
C GLY A 192 10.95 -11.21 -0.39
N ARG A 193 10.13 -12.21 -0.66
CA ARG A 193 8.74 -12.02 -1.05
C ARG A 193 7.88 -11.88 0.20
N VAL A 194 7.04 -10.86 0.20
CA VAL A 194 6.07 -10.56 1.26
C VAL A 194 4.66 -10.60 0.66
N ASN A 195 3.68 -10.96 1.50
CA ASN A 195 2.27 -10.76 1.22
C ASN A 195 1.82 -9.51 1.97
N VAL A 196 1.30 -8.53 1.24
CA VAL A 196 0.65 -7.36 1.82
C VAL A 196 -0.84 -7.61 1.76
N SER A 197 -1.48 -7.64 2.92
CA SER A 197 -2.93 -7.80 3.08
C SER A 197 -3.53 -6.54 3.69
N VAL A 198 -4.43 -5.87 2.99
CA VAL A 198 -5.16 -4.71 3.54
C VAL A 198 -6.59 -5.13 3.81
N LYS A 199 -7.01 -5.06 5.07
CA LYS A 199 -8.36 -5.41 5.51
C LYS A 199 -9.07 -4.18 6.03
N VAL A 200 -10.24 -3.87 5.48
CA VAL A 200 -11.19 -2.93 6.10
C VAL A 200 -11.88 -3.64 7.26
N PHE A 201 -11.97 -2.99 8.42
CA PHE A 201 -12.64 -3.55 9.59
C PHE A 201 -14.10 -3.85 9.28
N ASP A 202 -14.64 -4.91 9.87
CA ASP A 202 -16.05 -5.23 9.67
C ASP A 202 -16.93 -4.22 10.45
N MET A 203 -16.52 -3.83 11.67
CA MET A 203 -17.31 -2.98 12.57
C MET A 203 -16.48 -2.01 13.44
N PRO A 204 -16.59 -0.68 13.25
CA PRO A 204 -17.11 -0.04 12.04
C PRO A 204 -16.10 -0.16 10.91
N GLY A 205 -16.60 -0.40 9.69
CA GLY A 205 -15.76 -0.45 8.50
C GLY A 205 -15.48 0.90 7.90
N PHE A 206 -16.42 1.86 8.00
CA PHE A 206 -16.14 3.25 7.64
C PHE A 206 -16.93 4.25 8.49
N TYR A 207 -16.42 5.47 8.54
CA TYR A 207 -17.09 6.60 9.19
C TYR A 207 -17.68 7.54 8.15
N LYS A 208 -18.87 8.07 8.42
CA LYS A 208 -19.38 9.26 7.72
C LYS A 208 -18.92 10.48 8.49
N LEU A 209 -18.19 11.37 7.81
CA LEU A 209 -17.56 12.54 8.41
C LEU A 209 -18.17 13.80 7.81
N ARG A 210 -18.44 14.78 8.66
CA ARG A 210 -18.73 16.16 8.22
C ARG A 210 -17.90 17.11 9.06
N THR A 211 -17.12 17.94 8.39
CA THR A 211 -16.23 18.91 9.05
C THR A 211 -15.38 18.27 10.16
N GLY A 212 -14.81 17.09 9.90
CA GLY A 212 -14.00 16.33 10.86
C GLY A 212 -14.77 15.61 11.97
N VAL A 213 -16.10 15.76 12.07
CA VAL A 213 -16.93 15.11 13.08
C VAL A 213 -17.55 13.82 12.52
N VAL A 214 -17.40 12.73 13.26
CA VAL A 214 -18.06 11.45 12.96
C VAL A 214 -19.57 11.58 13.18
N LEU A 215 -20.32 11.45 12.10
CA LEU A 215 -21.79 11.44 12.11
C LEU A 215 -22.34 10.04 12.35
N ASP A 216 -21.69 9.04 11.76
CA ASP A 216 -22.18 7.67 11.69
C ASP A 216 -20.99 6.71 11.51
N ALA A 217 -21.18 5.47 11.93
CA ALA A 217 -20.20 4.40 11.84
C ALA A 217 -20.90 3.18 11.23
N VAL A 218 -20.48 2.80 10.03
CA VAL A 218 -21.19 1.83 9.19
C VAL A 218 -20.38 0.54 9.09
N GLU A 219 -21.08 -0.59 9.21
CA GLU A 219 -20.51 -1.92 8.98
C GLU A 219 -20.24 -2.13 7.50
N LEU A 220 -19.08 -2.71 7.18
CA LEU A 220 -18.68 -2.99 5.81
C LEU A 220 -18.01 -4.35 5.77
N MET A 221 -18.60 -5.26 5.02
CA MET A 221 -18.04 -6.60 4.80
C MET A 221 -17.36 -6.63 3.44
N THR A 222 -16.06 -6.36 3.41
CA THR A 222 -15.25 -6.43 2.18
C THR A 222 -14.21 -7.53 2.34
N PRO A 223 -13.97 -8.36 1.31
CA PRO A 223 -12.83 -9.27 1.35
C PRO A 223 -11.52 -8.49 1.55
N PRO A 224 -10.53 -9.06 2.26
CA PRO A 224 -9.22 -8.42 2.35
C PRO A 224 -8.59 -8.34 0.96
N TRP A 225 -7.92 -7.24 0.70
CA TRP A 225 -7.05 -7.14 -0.46
C TRP A 225 -5.73 -7.83 -0.17
N GLU A 226 -5.20 -8.61 -1.09
CA GLU A 226 -3.89 -9.26 -0.95
C GLU A 226 -3.05 -9.02 -2.20
N ARG A 227 -1.79 -8.67 -2.01
CA ARG A 227 -0.78 -8.55 -3.07
C ARG A 227 0.54 -9.12 -2.60
N GLN A 228 1.13 -9.95 -3.44
CA GLN A 228 2.51 -10.38 -3.25
C GLN A 228 3.46 -9.35 -3.89
N THR A 229 4.47 -8.94 -3.13
CA THR A 229 5.52 -8.05 -3.60
C THR A 229 6.87 -8.44 -3.00
N ALA A 230 7.93 -7.78 -3.42
CA ALA A 230 9.22 -7.87 -2.75
C ALA A 230 9.25 -6.90 -1.56
N GLY A 231 9.88 -7.32 -0.46
CA GLY A 231 10.03 -6.52 0.74
C GLY A 231 11.38 -6.75 1.39
N PHE A 232 11.79 -5.75 2.15
CA PHE A 232 12.97 -5.77 3.00
C PHE A 232 12.52 -5.49 4.43
N TRP A 233 13.00 -6.26 5.39
CA TRP A 233 12.67 -6.07 6.80
C TRP A 233 13.90 -6.26 7.68
N ILE A 234 13.91 -5.53 8.80
CA ILE A 234 14.95 -5.57 9.81
C ILE A 234 14.30 -5.94 11.13
N ASP A 235 14.81 -7.00 11.76
CA ASP A 235 14.37 -7.37 13.09
C ASP A 235 15.05 -6.52 14.14
N LEU A 236 14.27 -6.01 15.09
CA LEU A 236 14.81 -5.28 16.23
C LEU A 236 15.47 -6.28 17.22
N PRO A 237 16.79 -6.21 17.45
CA PRO A 237 17.45 -7.11 18.38
C PRO A 237 16.91 -6.92 19.81
N PRO A 238 16.79 -8.01 20.61
CA PRO A 238 16.30 -7.93 21.98
C PRO A 238 17.07 -6.92 22.86
N ALA A 239 18.40 -6.83 22.68
CA ALA A 239 19.25 -5.91 23.43
C ALA A 239 18.84 -4.44 23.25
N ILE A 240 18.51 -4.02 22.03
CA ILE A 240 18.02 -2.65 21.76
C ILE A 240 16.65 -2.46 22.39
N SER A 241 15.77 -3.46 22.31
CA SER A 241 14.46 -3.37 22.96
C SER A 241 14.55 -3.28 24.49
N GLU A 242 15.59 -3.81 25.11
CA GLU A 242 15.86 -3.67 26.56
C GLU A 242 16.41 -2.28 26.88
N GLN A 243 17.38 -1.80 26.12
CA GLN A 243 17.94 -0.45 26.27
C GLN A 243 16.86 0.63 26.16
N LEU A 244 15.97 0.55 25.17
CA LEU A 244 14.85 1.49 25.02
C LEU A 244 13.94 1.52 26.25
N LYS A 245 13.75 0.37 26.92
CA LYS A 245 12.97 0.29 28.17
C LYS A 245 13.72 0.94 29.34
N GLU A 246 15.03 0.72 29.45
CA GLU A 246 15.87 1.31 30.49
C GLU A 246 15.90 2.84 30.39
N GLU A 247 15.98 3.37 29.17
CA GLU A 247 15.99 4.80 28.88
C GLU A 247 14.59 5.43 28.86
N THR A 248 13.53 4.65 29.12
CA THR A 248 12.13 5.09 29.12
C THR A 248 11.66 5.69 27.78
N ILE A 249 12.27 5.24 26.67
CA ILE A 249 11.91 5.66 25.32
C ILE A 249 10.76 4.78 24.82
N ASP A 250 9.74 5.40 24.20
CA ASP A 250 8.66 4.65 23.56
C ASP A 250 9.22 3.89 22.35
N ARG A 251 9.14 2.56 22.40
CA ARG A 251 9.68 1.68 21.36
C ARG A 251 9.04 1.92 20.00
N ALA A 252 7.74 2.15 19.93
CA ALA A 252 7.05 2.36 18.66
C ALA A 252 7.47 3.70 18.04
N ALA A 253 7.56 4.76 18.85
CA ALA A 253 8.06 6.05 18.40
C ALA A 253 9.52 5.98 17.92
N ALA A 254 10.38 5.22 18.61
CA ALA A 254 11.78 5.03 18.21
C ALA A 254 11.92 4.29 16.88
N ILE A 255 11.14 3.22 16.67
CA ILE A 255 11.14 2.48 15.40
C ILE A 255 10.65 3.39 14.26
N HIS A 256 9.55 4.13 14.47
CA HIS A 256 9.02 5.05 13.47
C HIS A 256 10.00 6.19 13.14
N ALA A 257 10.72 6.72 14.13
CA ALA A 257 11.77 7.71 13.89
C ALA A 257 12.94 7.12 13.07
N ALA A 258 13.33 5.88 13.36
CA ALA A 258 14.38 5.18 12.62
C ALA A 258 13.96 4.87 11.17
N GLU A 259 12.70 4.54 10.94
CA GLU A 259 12.09 4.38 9.61
C GLU A 259 12.23 5.66 8.77
N HIS A 260 11.83 6.82 9.31
CA HIS A 260 12.01 8.11 8.61
C HIS A 260 13.48 8.41 8.33
N ALA A 261 14.37 8.17 9.30
CA ALA A 261 15.80 8.35 9.12
C ALA A 261 16.39 7.44 8.03
N PHE A 262 15.88 6.21 7.92
CA PHE A 262 16.26 5.27 6.87
C PHE A 262 15.77 5.75 5.50
N LEU A 263 14.48 6.09 5.38
CA LEU A 263 13.88 6.56 4.13
C LEU A 263 14.58 7.80 3.57
N ASN A 264 14.92 8.77 4.42
CA ASN A 264 15.62 9.99 3.99
C ASN A 264 17.01 9.74 3.39
N GLN A 265 17.58 8.53 3.49
CA GLN A 265 18.82 8.19 2.81
C GLN A 265 18.62 7.60 1.41
N PHE A 266 17.39 7.24 1.03
CA PHE A 266 17.10 6.64 -0.27
C PHE A 266 16.43 7.64 -1.20
N ALA A 267 17.03 7.79 -2.37
CA ALA A 267 16.52 8.59 -3.48
C ALA A 267 15.11 8.22 -3.94
N LEU A 268 14.67 6.99 -3.69
CA LEU A 268 13.39 6.42 -4.11
C LEU A 268 12.44 6.22 -2.92
N SER A 269 12.60 7.02 -1.86
CA SER A 269 11.74 6.94 -0.68
C SER A 269 10.27 7.15 -1.00
N GLU A 270 9.96 7.95 -2.03
CA GLU A 270 8.58 8.16 -2.51
C GLU A 270 7.98 6.91 -3.20
N ASP A 271 8.82 6.03 -3.76
CA ASP A 271 8.40 4.81 -4.46
C ASP A 271 8.31 3.58 -3.53
N VAL A 272 8.77 3.70 -2.29
CA VAL A 272 8.81 2.61 -1.31
C VAL A 272 7.82 2.88 -0.19
N LYS A 273 6.92 1.93 0.05
CA LYS A 273 6.07 1.95 1.25
C LYS A 273 6.78 1.29 2.42
N THR A 274 6.66 1.90 3.57
CA THR A 274 7.15 1.37 4.84
C THR A 274 5.99 1.09 5.77
N ASP A 275 6.21 0.13 6.67
CA ASP A 275 5.26 -0.23 7.69
C ASP A 275 6.00 -0.58 8.97
N CYS A 276 5.49 -0.11 10.09
CA CYS A 276 6.03 -0.38 11.41
C CYS A 276 5.09 -1.31 12.15
N ARG A 277 5.44 -2.60 12.24
CA ARG A 277 4.64 -3.57 12.99
C ARG A 277 4.64 -3.25 14.49
N ILE A 278 3.59 -2.58 14.96
CA ILE A 278 3.40 -2.31 16.39
C ILE A 278 2.58 -3.46 17.00
N ALA A 279 3.16 -4.15 17.97
CA ALA A 279 2.55 -5.30 18.66
C ALA A 279 1.14 -5.06 19.23
N LYS A 280 0.70 -3.81 19.44
CA LYS A 280 -0.65 -3.47 19.95
C LYS A 280 -1.77 -3.79 18.95
N GLU A 281 -1.49 -3.82 17.64
CA GLU A 281 -2.51 -4.11 16.62
C GLU A 281 -2.95 -5.58 16.62
N GLU A 282 -2.05 -6.50 16.97
CA GLU A 282 -2.38 -7.93 17.09
C GLU A 282 -3.38 -8.21 18.22
N ASP A 283 -3.24 -7.51 19.36
CA ASP A 283 -4.13 -7.66 20.51
C ASP A 283 -5.56 -7.22 20.18
N ALA A 284 -5.71 -6.12 19.43
CA ALA A 284 -7.01 -5.60 18.99
C ALA A 284 -7.73 -6.55 18.01
N ILE A 285 -6.97 -7.23 17.14
CA ILE A 285 -7.50 -8.24 16.22
C ILE A 285 -7.97 -9.48 16.99
N SER A 286 -7.25 -9.88 18.04
CA SER A 286 -7.61 -11.04 18.86
C SER A 286 -8.91 -10.86 19.66
N GLU A 287 -9.17 -9.64 20.16
CA GLU A 287 -10.38 -9.33 20.93
C GLU A 287 -11.65 -9.20 20.07
N SER A 288 -11.52 -8.82 18.80
CA SER A 288 -12.65 -8.67 17.87
C SER A 288 -13.33 -9.99 17.50
N LYS A 289 -12.63 -11.14 17.59
CA LYS A 289 -13.15 -12.46 17.19
C LYS A 289 -14.13 -13.11 18.19
N LYS A 290 -14.52 -12.46 19.29
CA LYS A 290 -15.36 -13.08 20.33
C LYS A 290 -16.45 -12.18 20.94
N ARG A 291 -17.39 -11.64 20.16
CA ARG A 291 -18.71 -11.24 20.72
C ARG A 291 -19.86 -11.49 19.73
N PRO A 292 -20.76 -12.45 19.99
CA PRO A 292 -22.02 -12.53 19.25
C PRO A 292 -22.96 -11.37 19.66
N PRO A 293 -23.88 -10.93 18.78
CA PRO A 293 -24.79 -9.83 19.08
C PRO A 293 -25.76 -10.22 20.21
N ARG A 294 -25.78 -9.44 21.29
CA ARG A 294 -26.81 -9.57 22.34
C ARG A 294 -28.06 -8.82 21.92
N HIS A 295 -29.10 -9.57 21.56
CA HIS A 295 -30.45 -9.05 21.43
C HIS A 295 -30.96 -8.57 22.80
N ASP A 296 -31.25 -7.27 22.91
CA ASP A 296 -31.76 -6.66 24.14
C ASP A 296 -33.26 -6.97 24.29
N ARG A 297 -33.61 -7.77 25.31
CA ARG A 297 -34.95 -7.84 25.89
C ARG A 297 -34.84 -7.97 27.41
N GLY A 298 -35.04 -6.85 28.10
CA GLY A 298 -35.90 -6.76 29.28
C GLY A 298 -35.46 -7.44 30.58
N ARG A 299 -34.98 -6.60 31.52
CA ARG A 299 -35.19 -6.62 32.98
C ARG A 299 -34.73 -7.83 33.83
N CYS A 300 -33.95 -7.45 34.85
CA CYS A 300 -34.01 -7.88 36.26
C CYS A 300 -32.90 -8.84 36.75
N GLY A 301 -32.07 -8.33 37.67
CA GLY A 301 -31.72 -9.06 38.89
C GLY A 301 -30.31 -9.65 39.03
N LYS A 302 -29.53 -9.02 39.91
CA LYS A 302 -28.53 -9.61 40.85
C LYS A 302 -27.16 -10.06 40.30
N SER A 303 -26.15 -9.30 40.77
CA SER A 303 -24.82 -9.69 41.26
C SER A 303 -24.12 -10.93 40.67
N LEU A 304 -22.91 -10.74 40.16
CA LEU A 304 -21.71 -11.54 40.49
C LEU A 304 -20.47 -10.89 39.86
N ARG A 305 -19.45 -10.60 40.68
CA ARG A 305 -18.14 -10.10 40.25
C ARG A 305 -17.33 -11.24 39.60
N PRO A 306 -16.51 -11.00 38.56
CA PRO A 306 -15.52 -11.98 38.13
C PRO A 306 -14.27 -11.91 39.01
N ARG A 307 -13.83 -13.10 39.45
CA ARG A 307 -12.61 -13.38 40.20
C ARG A 307 -11.36 -13.20 39.32
N GLN A 308 -10.32 -12.62 39.90
CA GLN A 308 -8.92 -12.81 39.50
C GLN A 308 -8.57 -14.30 39.46
N VAL A 309 -7.88 -14.74 38.42
CA VAL A 309 -7.16 -16.02 38.41
C VAL A 309 -5.69 -15.71 38.17
N LEU A 310 -4.93 -15.82 39.27
CA LEU A 310 -3.48 -15.95 39.29
C LEU A 310 -3.11 -17.36 38.79
N GLY A 311 -2.23 -17.45 37.81
CA GLY A 311 -1.60 -18.70 37.36
C GLY A 311 -0.09 -18.55 37.34
N GLN A 312 0.58 -19.19 38.29
CA GLN A 312 2.05 -19.33 38.36
C GLN A 312 2.58 -20.30 37.28
N PRO A 313 3.88 -20.22 36.93
CA PRO A 313 4.50 -21.01 35.86
C PRO A 313 4.84 -22.44 36.29
N LEU A 314 4.62 -23.40 35.39
CA LEU A 314 5.06 -24.79 35.53
C LEU A 314 6.52 -24.92 35.06
N LYS A 315 7.39 -25.33 36.00
CA LYS A 315 8.71 -25.90 35.73
C LYS A 315 8.57 -27.33 35.22
N VAL A 316 9.27 -27.65 34.14
CA VAL A 316 9.78 -29.00 33.80
C VAL A 316 11.15 -28.72 33.19
N GLY A 317 12.30 -29.19 33.68
CA GLY A 317 12.59 -30.50 34.26
C GLY A 317 13.44 -31.26 33.23
N SER A 318 14.75 -31.15 33.38
CA SER A 318 15.82 -31.77 32.58
C SER A 318 15.69 -33.28 32.43
N ASN A 319 15.96 -33.77 31.21
CA ASN A 319 16.90 -34.86 30.91
C ASN A 319 17.33 -34.75 29.45
#